data_AF-C3Z369-F1
#
_entry.id   AF-C3Z369-F1
#
_cell.length_a   1.000
_cell.length_b   1.000
_cell.length_c   1.000
_cell.angle_alpha   90.00
_cell.angle_beta   90.00
_cell.angle_gamma   90.00
#
_symmetry.space_group_name_H-M   'P 1'
#
loop_
_entity.id
_entity.type
_entity.pdbx_description
1 polymer ?
#
loop_
_entity_poly.entity_id
_entity_poly.type
_entity_poly.pdbx_seq_one_letter_code
_entity_poly.pdbx_strand_id
1 'polypeptide(L)'
;VECERSCLNMHVECKPSSCKEGCACPNGTVTEDGNCVPEDQCPCYHEGRSYKTGQTIKKDCNRCRCLGSTWQCTNKKCPAICSAYGDPHYETFD
;
A
#
# COMPACT_ATOMS: atom_id res chain seq x y z
N VAL A 1 1.77 -19.79 -12.85
CA VAL A 1 0.91 -19.00 -13.75
C VAL A 1 1.74 -17.85 -14.29
N GLU A 2 1.95 -17.81 -15.60
CA GLU A 2 2.68 -16.71 -16.22
C GLU A 2 1.69 -15.53 -16.24
N CYS A 3 1.92 -14.52 -15.39
CA CYS A 3 1.06 -13.33 -15.25
C CYS A 3 -0.24 -13.46 -14.42
N GLU A 4 -0.17 -14.00 -13.20
CA GLU A 4 -1.30 -13.89 -12.26
C GLU A 4 -1.44 -12.46 -11.73
N ARG A 5 -2.64 -11.86 -11.83
CA ARG A 5 -2.95 -10.52 -11.27
C ARG A 5 -3.33 -10.65 -9.80
N SER A 6 -2.59 -9.97 -8.94
CA SER A 6 -2.80 -9.82 -7.50
C SER A 6 -2.87 -8.34 -7.12
N CYS A 7 -3.28 -8.05 -5.88
CA CYS A 7 -3.30 -6.67 -5.37
C CYS A 7 -1.92 -5.98 -5.43
N LEU A 8 -0.82 -6.75 -5.49
CA LEU A 8 0.55 -6.22 -5.53
C LEU A 8 1.00 -5.84 -6.94
N ASN A 9 0.48 -6.49 -7.99
CA ASN A 9 0.98 -6.33 -9.36
C ASN A 9 -0.10 -5.93 -10.38
N MET A 10 -1.33 -5.63 -9.96
CA MET A 10 -2.43 -5.22 -10.86
C MET A 10 -2.14 -3.96 -11.70
N HIS A 11 -1.24 -3.08 -11.24
CA HIS A 11 -0.83 -1.86 -11.94
C HIS A 11 0.30 -2.10 -12.95
N VAL A 12 0.85 -3.31 -13.03
CA VAL A 12 1.91 -3.67 -13.98
C VAL A 12 1.27 -4.24 -15.25
N GLU A 13 1.60 -3.66 -16.40
CA GLU A 13 1.28 -4.25 -17.69
C GLU A 13 2.01 -5.58 -17.82
N CYS A 14 1.25 -6.66 -17.73
CA CYS A 14 1.76 -8.00 -17.88
C CYS A 14 0.84 -8.72 -18.87
N LYS A 15 1.42 -9.13 -19.99
CA LYS A 15 0.73 -9.86 -21.06
C LYS A 15 1.29 -11.26 -21.12
N PRO A 16 0.49 -12.30 -20.81
CA PRO A 16 0.96 -13.67 -20.95
C PRO A 16 1.29 -13.95 -22.43
N SER A 17 2.43 -14.58 -22.67
CA SER A 17 2.86 -15.00 -24.02
C SER A 17 1.95 -16.09 -24.61
N SER A 18 1.33 -16.87 -23.73
CA SER A 18 0.41 -17.97 -24.06
C SER A 18 -0.55 -18.18 -22.88
N CYS A 19 -1.79 -18.62 -23.17
CA CYS A 19 -2.70 -19.08 -22.13
C CYS A 19 -2.21 -20.45 -21.63
N LYS A 20 -1.96 -20.57 -20.32
CA LYS A 20 -1.63 -21.86 -19.69
C LYS A 20 -2.83 -22.33 -18.89
N GLU A 21 -3.05 -23.63 -18.89
CA GLU A 21 -4.08 -24.27 -18.06
C GLU A 21 -3.83 -23.95 -16.58
N GLY A 22 -4.88 -23.53 -15.88
CA GLY A 22 -4.81 -23.13 -14.48
C GLY A 22 -6.05 -22.39 -14.01
N CYS A 23 -6.07 -22.06 -12.72
CA CYS A 23 -7.11 -21.22 -12.14
C CYS A 23 -6.69 -19.75 -12.22
N ALA A 24 -7.66 -18.89 -12.51
CA ALA A 24 -7.50 -17.45 -12.49
C ALA A 24 -8.74 -16.81 -11.88
N CYS A 25 -8.57 -15.63 -11.28
CA CYS A 25 -9.68 -14.86 -10.77
C CYS A 25 -10.59 -14.36 -11.91
N PRO A 26 -11.91 -14.26 -11.68
CA PRO A 26 -12.84 -13.67 -12.65
C PRO A 26 -12.44 -12.26 -13.06
N ASN A 27 -12.90 -11.83 -14.24
CA ASN A 27 -12.70 -10.45 -14.70
C ASN A 27 -13.19 -9.43 -13.66
N GLY A 28 -12.38 -8.41 -13.39
CA GLY A 28 -12.66 -7.39 -12.37
C GLY A 28 -12.25 -7.77 -10.95
N THR A 29 -11.62 -8.94 -10.76
CA THR A 29 -11.07 -9.38 -9.47
C THR A 29 -9.60 -9.76 -9.58
N VAL A 30 -8.88 -9.66 -8.47
CA VAL A 30 -7.45 -9.97 -8.34
C VAL A 30 -7.22 -10.89 -7.15
N THR A 31 -6.12 -11.66 -7.19
CA THR A 31 -5.76 -12.55 -6.09
C THR A 31 -5.21 -11.76 -4.89
N GLU A 32 -5.71 -12.04 -3.69
CA GLU A 32 -5.15 -11.60 -2.41
C GLU A 32 -5.21 -12.78 -1.43
N ASP A 33 -4.05 -13.22 -0.92
CA ASP A 33 -3.93 -14.38 -0.03
C ASP A 33 -4.71 -15.63 -0.50
N GLY A 34 -4.69 -15.89 -1.82
CA GLY A 34 -5.37 -17.03 -2.44
C GLY A 34 -6.87 -16.86 -2.68
N ASN A 35 -7.45 -15.68 -2.37
CA ASN A 35 -8.84 -15.36 -2.63
C ASN A 35 -8.97 -14.33 -3.75
N CYS A 36 -10.06 -14.37 -4.51
CA CYS A 36 -10.36 -13.34 -5.50
C CYS A 36 -11.15 -12.21 -4.85
N VAL A 37 -10.59 -11.00 -4.86
CA VAL A 37 -11.22 -9.79 -4.33
C VAL A 37 -11.36 -8.73 -5.42
N PRO A 38 -12.35 -7.83 -5.33
CA PRO A 38 -12.41 -6.64 -6.18
C PRO A 38 -11.15 -5.77 -6.01
N GLU A 39 -10.69 -5.13 -7.10
CA GLU A 39 -9.48 -4.29 -7.08
C GLU A 39 -9.56 -3.15 -6.04
N ASP A 40 -10.74 -2.59 -5.80
CA ASP A 40 -10.99 -1.53 -4.81
C ASP A 40 -11.00 -2.03 -3.35
N GLN A 41 -11.02 -3.35 -3.14
CA GLN A 41 -10.95 -3.99 -1.83
C GLN A 41 -9.55 -4.49 -1.47
N CYS A 42 -8.56 -4.25 -2.34
CA CYS A 42 -7.17 -4.56 -2.03
C CYS A 42 -6.70 -3.84 -0.76
N PRO A 43 -6.06 -4.57 0.17
CA PRO A 43 -5.59 -3.96 1.40
C PRO A 43 -4.39 -3.05 1.14
N CYS A 44 -4.18 -2.11 2.05
CA CYS A 44 -3.00 -1.26 2.09
C CYS A 44 -1.98 -1.85 3.05
N TYR A 45 -0.70 -1.67 2.75
CA TYR A 45 0.40 -2.17 3.56
C TYR A 45 1.09 -1.01 4.29
N HIS A 46 1.37 -1.17 5.58
CA HIS A 46 2.15 -0.23 6.38
C HIS A 46 2.87 -0.96 7.51
N GLU A 47 4.20 -0.77 7.61
CA GLU A 47 5.07 -1.41 8.61
C GLU A 47 4.88 -2.93 8.72
N GLY A 48 4.80 -3.61 7.57
CA GLY A 48 4.63 -5.06 7.50
C GLY A 48 3.23 -5.58 7.88
N ARG A 49 2.24 -4.70 8.09
CA ARG A 49 0.85 -5.07 8.37
C ARG A 49 -0.07 -4.70 7.22
N SER A 50 -1.09 -5.53 6.98
CA SER A 50 -2.17 -5.27 6.01
C SER A 50 -3.37 -4.58 6.68
N TYR A 51 -3.99 -3.67 5.95
CA TYR A 51 -5.13 -2.87 6.38
C TYR A 51 -6.22 -2.91 5.32
N LYS A 52 -7.44 -3.30 5.69
CA LYS A 52 -8.59 -3.33 4.77
C LYS A 52 -8.97 -1.93 4.32
N THR A 53 -9.57 -1.83 3.13
CA THR A 53 -10.17 -0.59 2.63
C THR A 53 -11.07 0.04 3.70
N GLY A 54 -10.88 1.33 3.93
CA GLY A 54 -11.59 2.10 4.95
C GLY A 54 -10.90 2.18 6.31
N GLN A 55 -9.96 1.28 6.64
CA GLN A 55 -9.20 1.38 7.88
C GLN A 55 -8.26 2.60 7.87
N THR A 56 -7.96 3.10 9.06
CA THR A 56 -7.13 4.29 9.24
C THR A 56 -5.95 4.05 10.16
N ILE A 57 -4.80 4.60 9.78
CA ILE A 57 -3.59 4.68 10.61
C ILE A 57 -3.28 6.14 10.94
N LYS A 58 -2.47 6.32 11.99
CA LYS A 58 -1.87 7.62 12.33
C LYS A 58 -0.42 7.59 11.86
N LYS A 59 -0.03 8.57 11.05
CA LYS A 59 1.35 8.80 10.63
C LYS A 59 1.72 10.21 11.07
N ASP A 60 2.64 10.33 12.02
CA ASP A 60 2.95 11.58 12.71
C ASP A 60 1.69 12.23 13.31
N CYS A 61 1.37 13.46 12.92
CA CYS A 61 0.12 14.15 13.29
C CYS A 61 -1.03 13.93 12.29
N ASN A 62 -0.79 13.18 11.21
CA ASN A 62 -1.75 12.96 10.13
C ASN A 62 -2.52 11.64 10.30
N ARG A 63 -3.74 11.61 9.73
CA ARG A 63 -4.54 10.38 9.61
C ARG A 63 -4.53 9.93 8.16
N CYS A 64 -4.22 8.67 7.93
CA CYS A 64 -4.22 8.05 6.61
C CYS A 64 -5.31 6.99 6.54
N ARG A 65 -6.17 7.06 5.52
CA ARG A 65 -7.22 6.08 5.24
C ARG A 65 -6.81 5.22 4.06
N CYS A 66 -6.99 3.91 4.18
CA CYS A 66 -6.76 2.97 3.08
C CYS A 66 -7.90 3.06 2.05
N LEU A 67 -7.55 3.24 0.78
CA LEU A 67 -8.43 3.26 -0.38
C LEU A 67 -7.86 2.34 -1.47
N GLY A 68 -8.23 1.06 -1.44
CA GLY A 68 -7.92 0.08 -2.50
C GLY A 68 -6.46 0.09 -2.93
N SER A 69 -5.57 -0.45 -2.09
CA SER A 69 -4.09 -0.44 -2.19
C SER A 69 -3.37 0.90 -1.91
N THR A 70 -4.07 2.03 -1.89
CA THR A 70 -3.44 3.36 -1.68
C THR A 70 -3.78 4.00 -0.34
N TRP A 71 -2.84 4.78 0.20
CA TRP A 71 -3.06 5.56 1.43
C TRP A 71 -3.44 7.00 1.09
N GLN A 72 -4.61 7.44 1.53
CA GLN A 72 -5.01 8.84 1.49
C GLN A 72 -4.81 9.48 2.87
N CYS A 73 -3.81 10.35 2.97
CA CYS A 73 -3.44 11.03 4.22
C CYS A 73 -3.93 12.47 4.27
N THR A 74 -4.24 12.96 5.47
CA THR A 74 -4.32 14.41 5.71
C THR A 74 -2.95 15.05 5.47
N ASN A 75 -2.93 16.32 5.07
CA ASN A 75 -1.70 17.07 4.83
C ASN A 75 -1.54 18.22 5.84
N LYS A 76 -1.37 17.86 7.12
CA LYS A 76 -1.07 18.81 8.19
C LYS A 76 0.44 18.89 8.38
N LYS A 77 0.96 20.11 8.49
CA LYS A 77 2.33 20.33 8.98
C LYS A 77 2.39 19.91 10.44
N CYS A 78 3.18 18.89 10.74
CA CYS A 78 3.36 18.40 12.09
C CYS A 78 4.41 19.24 12.82
N PRO A 79 4.28 19.43 14.15
CA PRO A 79 5.36 20.00 14.94
C PRO A 79 6.63 19.15 14.79
N ALA A 80 7.77 19.81 14.58
CA ALA A 80 9.08 19.20 14.54
C ALA A 80 9.98 19.84 15.61
N ILE A 81 10.97 19.08 16.08
CA ILE A 81 11.93 19.54 17.09
C ILE A 81 13.31 19.49 16.44
N CYS A 82 14.03 20.61 16.43
CA CYS A 82 15.46 20.61 16.15
C CYS A 82 16.24 20.45 17.45
N SER A 83 17.38 19.75 17.39
CA SER A 83 18.22 19.50 18.55
C SER A 83 19.68 19.81 18.22
N ALA A 84 20.40 20.42 19.17
CA ALA A 84 21.84 20.55 19.14
C ALA A 84 22.42 19.82 20.35
N TYR A 85 23.35 18.89 20.11
CA TYR A 85 23.96 18.09 21.16
C TYR A 85 25.42 17.75 20.81
N GLY A 86 26.27 17.52 21.80
CA GLY A 86 27.70 17.26 21.58
C GLY A 86 28.46 18.44 20.95
N ASP A 87 29.58 18.14 20.28
CA ASP A 87 30.55 19.15 19.80
C ASP A 87 30.96 18.95 18.32
N PRO A 88 30.35 19.65 17.35
CA PRO A 88 28.93 19.99 17.30
C PRO A 88 28.15 18.94 16.48
N HIS A 89 27.02 18.46 17.00
CA HIS A 89 26.04 17.68 16.22
C HIS A 89 24.68 18.39 16.22
N TYR A 90 24.00 18.32 15.08
CA TYR A 90 22.72 18.96 14.85
C TYR A 90 21.75 17.98 14.23
N GLU A 91 20.51 18.01 14.72
CA GLU A 91 19.35 17.37 14.11
C GLU A 91 18.39 18.49 13.68
N THR A 92 18.10 18.55 12.38
CA THR A 92 17.25 19.57 11.77
C THR A 92 15.77 19.29 12.01
N PHE A 93 14.90 20.21 11.59
CA PHE A 93 13.45 20.02 11.68
C PHE A 93 12.89 18.99 10.67
N ASP A 94 13.68 18.65 9.66
CA ASP A 94 13.32 17.78 8.53
C ASP A 94 13.98 16.40 8.64
#